data_AF-A0A178V2Y3-F1
#
_entry.id   AF-A0A178V2Y3-F1
#
_cell.length_a   1.000
_cell.length_b   1.000
_cell.length_c   1.000
_cell.angle_alpha   90.00
_cell.angle_beta   90.00
_cell.angle_gamma   90.00
#
_symmetry.space_group_name_H-M   'P 1'
#
loop_
_entity.id
_entity.type
_entity.pdbx_description
1 polymer ?
#
loop_
_entity_poly.entity_id
_entity_poly.type
_entity_poly.pdbx_seq_one_letter_code
_entity_poly.pdbx_strand_id
1 'polypeptide(L)'
;MDPPSPPPPPIPESRPRPLTPPVLLTRPRPPLPYARPLQPPQSLPPRPRPQVFVSFRGKELRHGFVSHVVKALRIAGVNVFIDSNEMKGRDLQNLFKRIENSKMALVIFSDRFSESDWCLNELVKIDDCVKEGKQVIPVFYRVNTDDVKNFKGKFGSCFIETVQRQSPKEEPMAERWVNSVKSISSKTGFTSEVHRIDSYLVDAIVRDVKRQLPYVPTKEKELPIETEIFFALVLAGLCNFIAPLIFNDTSFYKTPQWFVGVLFLVLIRRKFA
;
A
#
# COMPACT_ATOMS: atom_id res chain seq x y z
N MET A 1 26.44 68.05 38.23
CA MET A 1 27.65 67.62 37.52
C MET A 1 27.64 66.11 37.54
N ASP A 2 27.34 65.48 36.41
CA ASP A 2 27.21 64.03 36.33
C ASP A 2 28.60 63.37 36.23
N PRO A 3 28.79 62.18 36.84
CA PRO A 3 30.06 61.49 36.84
C PRO A 3 30.44 61.00 35.43
N PRO A 4 31.74 60.92 35.10
CA PRO A 4 32.20 60.52 33.77
C PRO A 4 31.89 59.06 33.47
N SER A 5 31.46 58.81 32.23
CA SER A 5 31.13 57.48 31.71
C SER A 5 32.33 56.52 31.78
N PRO A 6 32.11 55.22 32.07
CA PRO A 6 33.19 54.23 32.10
C PRO A 6 33.78 53.97 30.71
N PRO A 7 35.06 53.57 30.63
CA PRO A 7 35.74 53.31 29.36
C PRO A 7 35.19 52.06 28.66
N PRO A 8 35.27 52.00 27.32
CA PRO A 8 34.78 50.87 26.54
C PRO A 8 35.62 49.60 26.75
N PRO A 9 35.03 48.41 26.55
CA PRO A 9 35.71 47.14 26.72
C PRO A 9 36.79 46.90 25.64
N PRO A 10 37.81 46.06 25.94
CA PRO A 10 38.90 45.77 25.00
C PRO A 10 38.44 44.96 23.79
N ILE A 11 39.07 45.23 22.63
CA ILE A 11 38.79 44.60 21.34
C ILE A 11 39.32 43.15 21.33
N PRO A 12 38.57 42.15 20.85
CA PRO A 12 39.04 40.77 20.77
C PRO A 12 40.21 40.59 19.79
N GLU A 13 41.30 39.94 20.22
CA GLU A 13 42.42 39.56 19.35
C GLU A 13 41.97 38.59 18.24
N SER A 14 42.34 38.90 17.00
CA SER A 14 42.04 38.07 15.83
C SER A 14 42.90 36.80 15.81
N ARG A 15 42.26 35.63 15.83
CA ARG A 15 42.93 34.32 15.72
C ARG A 15 43.61 34.17 14.33
N PRO A 16 44.86 33.65 14.23
CA PRO A 16 45.52 33.45 12.94
C PRO A 16 44.79 32.46 12.04
N ARG A 17 44.79 32.73 10.73
CA ARG A 17 44.16 31.90 9.70
C ARG A 17 44.97 30.60 9.47
N PRO A 18 44.35 29.42 9.33
CA PRO A 18 45.07 28.18 9.02
C PRO A 18 45.72 28.25 7.63
N LEU A 19 46.97 27.78 7.52
CA LEU A 19 47.68 27.64 6.24
C LEU A 19 47.02 26.55 5.40
N THR A 20 46.67 26.86 4.15
CA THR A 20 46.16 25.89 3.18
C THR A 20 47.25 24.90 2.78
N PRO A 21 46.99 23.58 2.76
CA PRO A 21 47.97 22.60 2.32
C PRO A 21 48.26 22.72 0.81
N PRO A 22 49.45 22.31 0.35
CA PRO A 22 49.86 22.44 -1.05
C PRO A 22 49.01 21.56 -1.97
N VAL A 23 48.66 22.11 -3.13
CA VAL A 23 47.91 21.41 -4.18
C VAL A 23 48.80 20.35 -4.82
N LEU A 24 48.50 19.08 -4.56
CA LEU A 24 49.09 17.95 -5.29
C LEU A 24 48.56 17.94 -6.73
N LEU A 25 49.44 18.24 -7.69
CA LEU A 25 49.17 18.09 -9.13
C LEU A 25 48.93 16.60 -9.45
N THR A 26 47.66 16.22 -9.58
CA THR A 26 47.29 14.87 -10.04
C THR A 26 47.43 14.77 -11.55
N ARG A 27 47.98 13.65 -12.03
CA ARG A 27 48.17 13.38 -13.47
C ARG A 27 46.82 13.35 -14.22
N PRO A 28 46.78 13.75 -15.50
CA PRO A 28 45.54 13.72 -16.28
C PRO A 28 45.01 12.29 -16.44
N ARG A 29 43.70 12.12 -16.27
CA ARG A 29 43.01 10.85 -16.55
C ARG A 29 42.99 10.57 -18.06
N PRO A 30 43.20 9.32 -18.50
CA PRO A 30 43.02 8.97 -19.90
C PRO A 30 41.56 9.15 -20.33
N PRO A 31 41.28 9.43 -21.62
CA PRO A 31 39.92 9.63 -22.11
C PRO A 31 39.10 8.34 -21.96
N LEU A 32 37.87 8.46 -21.47
CA LEU A 32 36.96 7.32 -21.40
C LEU A 32 36.55 6.89 -22.83
N PRO A 33 36.39 5.58 -23.08
CA PRO A 33 35.88 5.11 -24.36
C PRO A 33 34.47 5.68 -24.60
N TYR A 34 34.22 6.10 -25.84
CA TYR A 34 32.97 6.73 -26.29
C TYR A 34 31.73 6.04 -25.69
N ALA A 35 31.03 6.77 -24.82
CA ALA A 35 29.82 6.28 -24.17
C ALA A 35 28.72 6.09 -25.22
N ARG A 36 28.15 4.89 -25.25
CA ARG A 36 26.96 4.58 -26.05
C ARG A 36 25.82 5.53 -25.63
N PRO A 37 25.01 6.09 -26.55
CA PRO A 37 23.91 6.96 -26.19
C PRO A 37 22.98 6.27 -25.18
N LEU A 38 22.79 6.90 -24.02
CA LEU A 38 21.86 6.42 -23.00
C LEU A 38 20.46 6.37 -23.61
N GLN A 39 19.89 5.17 -23.72
CA GLN A 39 18.48 5.04 -24.07
C GLN A 39 17.64 5.80 -23.05
N PRO A 40 16.55 6.48 -23.46
CA PRO A 40 15.63 7.12 -22.53
C PRO A 40 15.21 6.12 -21.46
N PRO A 41 15.04 6.54 -20.19
CA PRO A 41 14.57 5.64 -19.14
C PRO A 41 13.29 4.97 -19.62
N GLN A 42 13.30 3.64 -19.69
CA GLN A 42 12.07 2.90 -19.96
C GLN A 42 11.04 3.33 -18.91
N SER A 43 9.91 3.85 -19.36
CA SER A 43 8.83 4.29 -18.48
C SER A 43 8.45 3.13 -17.58
N LEU A 44 8.58 3.30 -16.26
CA LEU A 44 8.15 2.29 -15.30
C LEU A 44 6.73 1.83 -15.66
N PRO A 45 6.43 0.52 -15.63
CA PRO A 45 5.08 0.04 -15.87
C PRO A 45 4.11 0.80 -14.96
N PRO A 46 2.92 1.20 -15.46
CA PRO A 46 1.95 1.94 -14.66
C PRO A 46 1.74 1.22 -13.34
N ARG A 47 1.90 1.95 -12.22
CA ARG A 47 1.63 1.36 -10.90
C ARG A 47 0.23 0.75 -10.94
N PRO A 48 0.06 -0.51 -10.50
CA PRO A 48 -1.25 -1.14 -10.54
C PRO A 48 -2.24 -0.25 -9.79
N ARG A 49 -3.38 0.03 -10.43
CA ARG A 49 -4.43 0.85 -9.82
C ARG A 49 -4.96 0.13 -8.58
N PRO A 50 -5.21 0.84 -7.47
CA PRO A 50 -5.83 0.22 -6.31
C PRO A 50 -7.14 -0.45 -6.71
N GLN A 51 -7.38 -1.66 -6.22
CA GLN A 51 -8.66 -2.34 -6.38
C GLN A 51 -9.60 -2.00 -5.21
N VAL A 52 -9.05 -1.94 -3.99
CA VAL A 52 -9.80 -1.63 -2.77
C VAL A 52 -9.22 -0.40 -2.10
N PHE A 53 -10.09 0.57 -1.80
CA PHE A 53 -9.81 1.70 -0.93
C PHE A 53 -10.25 1.34 0.50
N VAL A 54 -9.40 1.51 1.50
CA VAL A 54 -9.76 1.27 2.92
C VAL A 54 -9.83 2.59 3.66
N SER A 55 -11.03 2.99 4.09
CA SER A 55 -11.27 4.17 4.94
C SER A 55 -11.46 3.74 6.39
N PHE A 56 -10.72 4.36 7.30
CA PHE A 56 -10.81 4.10 8.73
C PHE A 56 -10.16 5.25 9.52
N ARG A 57 -10.31 5.21 10.85
CA ARG A 57 -9.66 6.15 11.77
C ARG A 57 -9.10 5.44 13.00
N GLY A 58 -7.92 5.90 13.43
CA GLY A 58 -7.32 5.54 14.72
C GLY A 58 -6.02 4.74 14.61
N LYS A 59 -5.01 5.16 15.36
CA LYS A 59 -3.66 4.54 15.41
C LYS A 59 -3.69 3.09 15.87
N GLU A 60 -4.47 2.80 16.90
CA GLU A 60 -4.63 1.43 17.40
C GLU A 60 -5.25 0.53 16.33
N LEU A 61 -6.24 1.05 15.61
CA LEU A 61 -6.91 0.31 14.55
C LEU A 61 -5.97 0.05 13.36
N ARG A 62 -5.11 1.04 13.01
CA ARG A 62 -4.09 0.90 11.97
C ARG A 62 -3.12 -0.24 12.23
N HIS A 63 -2.54 -0.27 13.43
CA HIS A 63 -1.50 -1.25 13.78
C HIS A 63 -2.08 -2.60 14.23
N GLY A 64 -3.35 -2.64 14.65
CA GLY A 64 -4.08 -3.87 14.95
C GLY A 64 -4.86 -4.37 13.74
N PHE A 65 -6.18 -4.40 13.87
CA PHE A 65 -7.11 -5.03 12.92
C PHE A 65 -6.91 -4.65 11.45
N VAL A 66 -6.72 -3.36 11.13
CA VAL A 66 -6.55 -2.92 9.73
C VAL A 66 -5.28 -3.48 9.11
N SER A 67 -4.19 -3.57 9.88
CA SER A 67 -2.94 -4.17 9.38
C SER A 67 -3.15 -5.63 8.96
N HIS A 68 -3.96 -6.38 9.70
CA HIS A 68 -4.31 -7.77 9.40
C HIS A 68 -5.20 -7.88 8.16
N VAL A 69 -6.25 -7.05 8.06
CA VAL A 69 -7.12 -6.99 6.86
C VAL A 69 -6.29 -6.70 5.61
N VAL A 70 -5.44 -5.67 5.67
CA VAL A 70 -4.57 -5.27 4.56
C VAL A 70 -3.60 -6.38 4.18
N LYS A 71 -2.94 -7.01 5.16
CA LYS A 71 -2.01 -8.11 4.91
C LYS A 71 -2.72 -9.27 4.23
N ALA A 72 -3.89 -9.67 4.74
CA ALA A 72 -4.64 -10.79 4.19
C ALA A 72 -5.16 -10.51 2.77
N LEU A 73 -5.66 -9.29 2.51
CA LEU A 73 -6.05 -8.88 1.15
C LEU A 73 -4.88 -8.90 0.17
N ARG A 74 -3.70 -8.42 0.58
CA ARG A 74 -2.49 -8.46 -0.25
C ARG A 74 -2.01 -9.89 -0.53
N ILE A 75 -2.04 -10.77 0.48
CA ILE A 75 -1.75 -12.20 0.29
C ILE A 75 -2.74 -12.82 -0.69
N ALA A 76 -4.00 -12.39 -0.65
CA ALA A 76 -5.03 -12.80 -1.60
C ALA A 76 -4.90 -12.19 -3.01
N GLY A 77 -3.83 -11.44 -3.30
CA GLY A 77 -3.58 -10.82 -4.60
C GLY A 77 -4.35 -9.53 -4.86
N VAL A 78 -4.98 -8.95 -3.83
CA VAL A 78 -5.76 -7.71 -3.95
C VAL A 78 -4.85 -6.49 -3.74
N ASN A 79 -4.84 -5.58 -4.69
CA ASN A 79 -4.14 -4.30 -4.56
C ASN A 79 -4.94 -3.33 -3.68
N VAL A 80 -4.46 -3.08 -2.47
CA VAL A 80 -5.13 -2.25 -1.47
C VAL A 80 -4.46 -0.89 -1.34
N PHE A 81 -5.25 0.17 -1.44
CA PHE A 81 -4.87 1.50 -0.98
C PHE A 81 -5.48 1.76 0.39
N ILE A 82 -4.63 2.19 1.31
CA ILE A 82 -4.99 2.43 2.70
C ILE A 82 -4.96 3.93 2.92
N ASP A 83 -6.02 4.45 3.46
CA ASP A 83 -5.97 5.81 3.93
C ASP A 83 -5.09 5.93 5.21
N SER A 84 -4.22 6.93 5.25
CA SER A 84 -3.29 7.21 6.35
C SER A 84 -3.66 8.45 7.17
N ASN A 85 -4.95 8.66 7.48
CA ASN A 85 -5.51 9.83 8.20
C ASN A 85 -4.91 10.21 9.56
N GLU A 86 -3.87 9.53 10.05
CA GLU A 86 -3.16 9.96 11.27
C GLU A 86 -2.16 11.08 11.00
N MET A 87 -1.75 11.30 9.75
CA MET A 87 -0.89 12.41 9.36
C MET A 87 -1.71 13.44 8.60
N LYS A 88 -1.99 14.58 9.25
CA LYS A 88 -2.49 15.79 8.57
C LYS A 88 -1.44 16.20 7.52
N GLY A 89 -1.88 16.54 6.30
CA GLY A 89 -0.98 17.09 5.25
C GLY A 89 -0.87 16.30 3.94
N ARG A 90 -1.80 15.40 3.63
CA ARG A 90 -1.90 14.84 2.26
C ARG A 90 -2.82 15.68 1.39
N ASP A 91 -2.57 15.67 0.09
CA ASP A 91 -3.43 16.34 -0.89
C ASP A 91 -4.78 15.62 -1.01
N LEU A 92 -5.87 16.30 -0.59
CA LEU A 92 -7.26 15.83 -0.71
C LEU A 92 -7.59 15.36 -2.12
N GLN A 93 -7.09 16.08 -3.13
CA GLN A 93 -7.41 15.80 -4.53
C GLN A 93 -6.85 14.44 -4.96
N ASN A 94 -5.62 14.14 -4.55
CA ASN A 94 -5.01 12.84 -4.81
C ASN A 94 -5.79 11.71 -4.11
N LEU A 95 -6.31 11.97 -2.92
CA LEU A 95 -7.07 10.98 -2.16
C LEU A 95 -8.43 10.67 -2.80
N PHE A 96 -9.21 11.68 -3.16
CA PHE A 96 -10.49 11.49 -3.84
C PHE A 96 -10.33 10.80 -5.19
N LYS A 97 -9.26 11.13 -5.93
CA LYS A 97 -8.90 10.41 -7.14
C LYS A 97 -8.61 8.93 -6.88
N ARG A 98 -8.03 8.56 -5.73
CA ARG A 98 -7.82 7.15 -5.36
C ARG A 98 -9.12 6.44 -5.01
N ILE A 99 -10.06 7.13 -4.36
CA ILE A 99 -11.41 6.61 -4.10
C ILE A 99 -12.11 6.30 -5.44
N GLU A 100 -12.13 7.28 -6.35
CA GLU A 100 -12.74 7.15 -7.67
C GLU A 100 -12.15 5.99 -8.48
N ASN A 101 -10.82 5.90 -8.52
CA ASN A 101 -10.10 4.89 -9.29
C ASN A 101 -10.18 3.48 -8.69
N SER A 102 -10.51 3.34 -7.41
CA SER A 102 -10.66 2.04 -6.76
C SER A 102 -11.94 1.36 -7.25
N LYS A 103 -11.95 0.03 -7.35
CA LYS A 103 -13.16 -0.73 -7.74
C LYS A 103 -14.15 -0.86 -6.59
N MET A 104 -13.65 -0.86 -5.37
CA MET A 104 -14.44 -1.04 -4.16
C MET A 104 -13.89 -0.17 -3.02
N ALA A 105 -14.76 0.20 -2.09
CA ALA A 105 -14.38 0.80 -0.81
C ALA A 105 -14.72 -0.13 0.36
N LEU A 106 -13.79 -0.28 1.29
CA LEU A 106 -14.00 -0.91 2.60
C LEU A 106 -14.02 0.21 3.64
N VAL A 107 -15.17 0.43 4.28
CA VAL A 107 -15.35 1.51 5.26
C VAL A 107 -15.42 0.88 6.65
N ILE A 108 -14.43 1.15 7.49
CA ILE A 108 -14.35 0.57 8.83
C ILE A 108 -14.82 1.62 9.83
N PHE A 109 -16.10 1.55 10.18
CA PHE A 109 -16.69 2.35 11.26
C PHE A 109 -16.14 1.89 12.60
N SER A 110 -15.64 2.86 13.37
CA SER A 110 -15.16 2.71 14.74
C SER A 110 -15.58 3.94 15.53
N ASP A 111 -15.47 3.90 16.87
CA ASP A 111 -15.83 5.04 17.74
C ASP A 111 -15.21 6.37 17.28
N ARG A 112 -13.98 6.29 16.76
CA ARG A 112 -13.18 7.45 16.40
C ARG A 112 -13.41 7.92 14.97
N PHE A 113 -14.15 7.18 14.16
CA PHE A 113 -14.33 7.47 12.74
C PHE A 113 -14.90 8.88 12.51
N SER A 114 -15.93 9.24 13.29
CA SER A 114 -16.60 10.54 13.21
C SER A 114 -15.85 11.69 13.90
N GLU A 115 -14.71 11.45 14.56
CA GLU A 115 -13.85 12.52 15.13
C GLU A 115 -13.14 13.36 14.05
N SER A 116 -13.11 12.87 12.81
CA SER A 116 -12.35 13.44 11.70
C SER A 116 -13.30 13.87 10.58
N ASP A 117 -13.41 15.18 10.37
CA ASP A 117 -14.00 15.80 9.17
C ASP A 117 -13.49 15.17 7.87
N TRP A 118 -12.20 14.83 7.84
CA TRP A 118 -11.58 14.14 6.71
C TRP A 118 -12.18 12.76 6.43
N CYS A 119 -12.38 11.91 7.44
CA CYS A 119 -13.03 10.61 7.27
C CYS A 119 -14.48 10.77 6.79
N LEU A 120 -15.19 11.81 7.27
CA LEU A 120 -16.55 12.11 6.83
C LEU A 120 -16.59 12.61 5.38
N ASN A 121 -15.63 13.42 4.95
CA ASN A 121 -15.48 13.88 3.57
C ASN A 121 -15.13 12.72 2.62
N GLU A 122 -14.26 11.80 3.04
CA GLU A 122 -14.02 10.56 2.31
C GLU A 122 -15.31 9.75 2.15
N LEU A 123 -16.10 9.63 3.22
CA LEU A 123 -17.34 8.88 3.22
C LEU A 123 -18.37 9.48 2.25
N VAL A 124 -18.48 10.81 2.18
CA VAL A 124 -19.30 11.50 1.17
C VAL A 124 -18.82 11.14 -0.23
N LYS A 125 -17.50 11.20 -0.48
CA LYS A 125 -16.97 10.87 -1.81
C LYS A 125 -17.20 9.40 -2.18
N ILE A 126 -17.08 8.49 -1.20
CA ILE A 126 -17.41 7.07 -1.37
C ILE A 126 -18.89 6.90 -1.69
N ASP A 127 -19.79 7.59 -0.99
CA ASP A 127 -21.22 7.52 -1.24
C ASP A 127 -21.61 8.03 -2.64
N ASP A 128 -21.00 9.12 -3.10
CA ASP A 128 -21.19 9.60 -4.48
C ASP A 128 -20.74 8.56 -5.51
N CYS A 129 -19.57 7.97 -5.28
CA CYS A 129 -19.06 6.85 -6.06
C CYS A 129 -19.98 5.60 -6.04
N VAL A 130 -20.65 5.33 -4.92
CA VAL A 130 -21.61 4.21 -4.79
C VAL A 130 -22.86 4.49 -5.62
N LYS A 131 -23.33 5.74 -5.70
CA LYS A 131 -24.42 6.15 -6.61
C LYS A 131 -24.06 5.93 -8.08
N GLU A 132 -22.77 6.00 -8.41
CA GLU A 132 -22.22 5.69 -9.74
C GLU A 132 -21.89 4.19 -9.96
N GLY A 133 -22.23 3.33 -8.99
CA GLY A 133 -22.07 1.87 -9.10
C GLY A 133 -20.82 1.28 -8.47
N LYS A 134 -20.04 2.06 -7.70
CA LYS A 134 -18.93 1.51 -6.90
C LYS A 134 -19.47 0.58 -5.80
N GLN A 135 -18.81 -0.56 -5.60
CA GLN A 135 -19.11 -1.45 -4.49
C GLN A 135 -18.55 -0.89 -3.17
N VAL A 136 -19.31 -1.05 -2.09
CA VAL A 136 -18.88 -0.66 -0.74
C VAL A 136 -19.20 -1.77 0.25
N ILE A 137 -18.28 -2.03 1.17
CA ILE A 137 -18.46 -2.95 2.28
C ILE A 137 -18.25 -2.16 3.58
N PRO A 138 -19.31 -1.86 4.35
CA PRO A 138 -19.16 -1.34 5.69
C PRO A 138 -18.72 -2.43 6.67
N VAL A 139 -17.83 -2.09 7.59
CA VAL A 139 -17.37 -2.93 8.70
C VAL A 139 -17.56 -2.17 9.99
N PHE A 140 -18.40 -2.68 10.88
CA PHE A 140 -18.65 -2.12 12.21
C PHE A 140 -17.70 -2.77 13.21
N TYR A 141 -16.60 -2.10 13.52
CA TYR A 141 -15.53 -2.63 14.36
C TYR A 141 -15.56 -2.01 15.76
N ARG A 142 -15.93 -2.85 16.73
CA ARG A 142 -16.12 -2.50 18.15
C ARG A 142 -17.05 -1.31 18.37
N VAL A 143 -18.07 -1.20 17.52
CA VAL A 143 -19.16 -0.23 17.61
C VAL A 143 -20.48 -0.91 17.36
N ASN A 144 -21.54 -0.44 18.01
CA ASN A 144 -22.89 -0.87 17.70
C ASN A 144 -23.31 -0.28 16.34
N THR A 145 -23.86 -1.12 15.46
CA THR A 145 -24.34 -0.69 14.14
C THR A 145 -25.46 0.35 14.24
N ASP A 146 -26.35 0.21 15.22
CA ASP A 146 -27.45 1.14 15.45
C ASP A 146 -26.96 2.49 15.97
N ASP A 147 -25.86 2.51 16.73
CA ASP A 147 -25.22 3.75 17.17
C ASP A 147 -24.65 4.53 15.99
N VAL A 148 -24.03 3.84 15.03
CA VAL A 148 -23.52 4.48 13.79
C VAL A 148 -24.68 5.01 12.94
N LYS A 149 -25.72 4.20 12.72
CA LYS A 149 -26.88 4.59 11.89
C LYS A 149 -27.67 5.77 12.46
N ASN A 150 -27.80 5.82 13.79
CA ASN A 150 -28.63 6.79 14.48
C ASN A 150 -27.82 7.89 15.20
N PHE A 151 -26.51 7.94 14.99
CA PHE A 151 -25.61 8.90 15.63
C PHE A 151 -25.75 8.90 17.16
N LYS A 152 -25.71 7.70 17.76
CA LYS A 152 -25.75 7.50 19.22
C LYS A 152 -24.40 7.01 19.74
N GLY A 153 -24.33 6.84 21.05
CA GLY A 153 -23.12 6.38 21.73
C GLY A 153 -21.93 7.31 21.46
N LYS A 154 -20.73 6.73 21.54
CA LYS A 154 -19.49 7.50 21.35
C LYS A 154 -19.33 8.02 19.92
N PHE A 155 -19.74 7.23 18.92
CA PHE A 155 -19.73 7.67 17.52
C PHE A 155 -20.57 8.94 17.32
N GLY A 156 -21.77 8.99 17.91
CA GLY A 156 -22.66 10.15 17.87
C GLY A 156 -22.07 11.39 18.53
N SER A 157 -21.53 11.24 19.75
CA SER A 157 -20.89 12.35 20.46
C SER A 157 -19.72 12.94 19.67
N CYS A 158 -18.83 12.08 19.14
CA CYS A 158 -17.72 12.52 18.30
C CYS A 158 -18.19 13.20 17.00
N PHE A 159 -19.30 12.74 16.42
CA PHE A 159 -19.89 13.37 15.24
C PHE A 159 -20.38 14.79 15.53
N ILE A 160 -21.12 14.98 16.63
CA ILE A 160 -21.64 16.29 17.05
C ILE A 160 -20.49 17.26 17.30
N GLU A 161 -19.44 16.84 18.01
CA GLU A 161 -18.24 17.66 18.24
C GLU A 161 -17.55 18.05 16.93
N THR A 162 -17.51 17.15 15.95
CA THR A 162 -16.95 17.46 14.61
C THR A 162 -17.78 18.49 13.86
N VAL A 163 -19.11 18.36 13.87
CA VAL A 163 -20.02 19.33 13.23
C VAL A 163 -19.92 20.70 13.90
N GLN A 164 -19.88 20.76 15.24
CA GLN A 164 -19.76 22.02 15.98
C GLN A 164 -18.43 22.75 15.77
N ARG A 165 -17.35 22.02 15.48
CA ARG A 165 -16.04 22.60 15.14
C ARG A 165 -16.01 23.23 13.75
N GLN A 166 -16.94 22.88 12.87
CA GLN A 166 -17.04 23.51 11.56
C GLN A 166 -17.72 24.88 11.65
N SER A 167 -17.40 25.76 10.70
CA SER A 167 -18.00 27.10 10.70
C SER A 167 -19.52 27.00 10.45
N PRO A 168 -20.36 27.88 11.03
CA PRO A 168 -21.82 27.86 10.84
C PRO A 168 -22.28 27.93 9.37
N LYS A 169 -21.39 28.31 8.44
CA LYS A 169 -21.64 28.33 6.98
C LYS A 169 -21.58 26.95 6.33
N GLU A 170 -21.16 25.91 7.05
CA GLU A 170 -20.94 24.54 6.54
C GLU A 170 -22.11 23.60 6.84
N GLU A 171 -23.27 24.11 7.26
CA GLU A 171 -24.50 23.33 7.45
C GLU A 171 -24.85 22.41 6.26
N PRO A 172 -24.66 22.81 4.98
CA PRO A 172 -24.84 21.92 3.83
C PRO A 172 -23.90 20.70 3.84
N MET A 173 -22.70 20.81 4.44
CA MET A 173 -21.75 19.70 4.55
C MET A 173 -22.16 18.73 5.66
N ALA A 174 -22.63 19.24 6.81
CA ALA A 174 -23.13 18.41 7.90
C ALA A 174 -24.28 17.50 7.42
N GLU A 175 -25.20 18.03 6.61
CA GLU A 175 -26.27 17.24 6.02
C GLU A 175 -25.72 16.13 5.09
N ARG A 176 -24.72 16.44 4.27
CA ARG A 176 -24.05 15.44 3.41
C ARG A 176 -23.39 14.34 4.23
N TRP A 177 -22.74 14.68 5.33
CA TRP A 177 -22.17 13.69 6.24
C TRP A 177 -23.24 12.80 6.87
N VAL A 178 -24.37 13.39 7.30
CA VAL A 178 -25.49 12.61 7.85
C VAL A 178 -26.02 11.62 6.81
N ASN A 179 -26.24 12.10 5.59
CA ASN A 179 -26.76 11.30 4.49
C ASN A 179 -25.79 10.18 4.08
N SER A 180 -24.48 10.46 4.00
CA SER A 180 -23.48 9.46 3.63
C SER A 180 -23.31 8.38 4.70
N VAL A 181 -23.28 8.74 5.99
CA VAL A 181 -23.25 7.76 7.09
C VAL A 181 -24.48 6.86 7.04
N LYS A 182 -25.68 7.42 6.92
CA LYS A 182 -26.93 6.63 6.84
C LYS A 182 -26.95 5.72 5.61
N SER A 183 -26.58 6.24 4.45
CA SER A 183 -26.53 5.47 3.18
C SER A 183 -25.57 4.30 3.27
N ILE A 184 -24.32 4.54 3.68
CA ILE A 184 -23.27 3.52 3.70
C ILE A 184 -23.47 2.52 4.84
N SER A 185 -23.86 2.97 6.04
CA SER A 185 -24.12 2.06 7.17
C SER A 185 -25.36 1.18 6.99
N SER A 186 -26.23 1.51 6.04
CA SER A 186 -27.39 0.68 5.69
C SER A 186 -27.04 -0.41 4.67
N LYS A 187 -25.83 -0.42 4.09
CA LYS A 187 -25.39 -1.47 3.18
C LYS A 187 -25.04 -2.75 3.94
N THR A 188 -25.16 -3.90 3.26
CA THR A 188 -24.74 -5.19 3.81
C THR A 188 -23.24 -5.18 4.09
N GLY A 189 -22.86 -5.57 5.30
CA GLY A 189 -21.48 -5.53 5.76
C GLY A 189 -21.21 -6.49 6.89
N PHE A 190 -20.12 -6.26 7.62
CA PHE A 190 -19.66 -7.11 8.70
C PHE A 190 -19.63 -6.37 10.03
N THR A 191 -19.86 -7.09 11.13
CA THR A 191 -19.71 -6.55 12.48
C THR A 191 -18.81 -7.45 13.31
N SER A 192 -17.95 -6.85 14.13
CA SER A 192 -17.12 -7.55 15.11
C SER A 192 -17.95 -8.15 16.25
N GLU A 193 -19.20 -7.72 16.46
CA GLU A 193 -20.10 -8.31 17.45
C GLU A 193 -20.50 -9.73 17.05
N VAL A 194 -20.81 -9.93 15.76
CA VAL A 194 -21.09 -11.25 15.19
C VAL A 194 -19.79 -12.06 15.05
N HIS A 195 -18.72 -11.41 14.59
CA HIS A 195 -17.40 -12.03 14.42
C HIS A 195 -16.51 -11.71 15.61
N ARG A 196 -16.81 -12.32 16.76
CA ARG A 196 -16.15 -12.07 18.06
C ARG A 196 -14.62 -12.24 18.05
N ILE A 197 -14.09 -12.93 17.04
CA ILE A 197 -12.65 -13.16 16.84
C ILE A 197 -12.22 -12.45 15.56
N ASP A 198 -11.25 -11.54 15.70
CA ASP A 198 -10.77 -10.67 14.62
C ASP A 198 -10.29 -11.46 13.38
N SER A 199 -9.67 -12.63 13.56
CA SER A 199 -9.22 -13.46 12.44
C SER A 199 -10.39 -13.95 11.58
N TYR A 200 -11.50 -14.39 12.19
CA TYR A 200 -12.69 -14.80 11.45
C TYR A 200 -13.36 -13.63 10.74
N LEU A 201 -13.34 -12.45 11.34
CA LEU A 201 -13.80 -11.23 10.68
C LEU A 201 -12.93 -10.89 9.45
N VAL A 202 -11.60 -10.96 9.59
CA VAL A 202 -10.66 -10.76 8.48
C VAL A 202 -10.93 -11.77 7.35
N ASP A 203 -11.07 -13.04 7.67
CA ASP A 203 -11.34 -14.10 6.68
C ASP A 203 -12.69 -13.90 5.98
N ALA A 204 -13.72 -13.46 6.70
CA ALA A 204 -15.01 -13.11 6.12
C ALA A 204 -14.89 -11.94 5.14
N ILE A 205 -14.22 -10.85 5.54
CA ILE A 205 -13.99 -9.67 4.69
C ILE A 205 -13.21 -10.06 3.43
N VAL A 206 -12.10 -10.80 3.56
CA VAL A 206 -11.26 -11.18 2.41
C VAL A 206 -12.03 -12.07 1.43
N ARG A 207 -12.79 -13.05 1.93
CA ARG A 207 -13.64 -13.90 1.08
C ARG A 207 -14.66 -13.07 0.31
N ASP A 208 -15.28 -12.11 0.98
CA ASP A 208 -16.31 -11.25 0.38
C ASP A 208 -15.73 -10.31 -0.68
N VAL A 209 -14.61 -9.66 -0.36
CA VAL A 209 -13.88 -8.80 -1.31
C VAL A 209 -13.47 -9.58 -2.56
N LYS A 210 -12.92 -10.80 -2.41
CA LYS A 210 -12.54 -11.64 -3.56
C LYS A 210 -13.74 -12.03 -4.42
N ARG A 211 -14.89 -12.32 -3.80
CA ARG A 211 -16.12 -12.68 -4.52
C ARG A 211 -16.65 -11.52 -5.33
N GLN A 212 -16.57 -10.31 -4.80
CA GLN A 212 -17.11 -9.10 -5.41
C GLN A 212 -16.16 -8.48 -6.45
N LEU A 213 -14.85 -8.64 -6.30
CA LEU A 213 -13.88 -8.18 -7.30
C LEU A 213 -13.92 -9.10 -8.53
N PRO A 214 -14.03 -8.55 -9.75
CA PRO A 214 -13.94 -9.34 -10.96
C PRO A 214 -12.57 -10.02 -11.01
N TYR A 215 -12.55 -11.32 -11.32
CA TYR A 215 -11.33 -12.06 -11.57
C TYR A 215 -10.57 -11.37 -12.71
N VAL A 216 -9.49 -10.67 -12.37
CA VAL A 216 -8.49 -10.25 -13.34
C VAL A 216 -7.43 -11.33 -13.26
N PRO A 217 -7.21 -12.14 -14.32
CA PRO A 217 -6.07 -13.04 -14.36
C PRO A 217 -4.85 -12.17 -14.13
N THR A 218 -4.20 -12.35 -12.98
CA THR A 218 -2.87 -11.81 -12.79
C THR A 218 -2.06 -12.45 -13.90
N LYS A 219 -1.54 -11.64 -14.84
CA LYS A 219 -0.44 -12.14 -15.65
C LYS A 219 0.66 -12.43 -14.64
N GLU A 220 0.74 -13.69 -14.19
CA GLU A 220 1.99 -14.20 -13.67
C GLU A 220 3.03 -13.75 -14.68
N LYS A 221 4.10 -13.15 -14.17
CA LYS A 221 5.25 -12.88 -15.02
C LYS A 221 5.76 -14.27 -15.39
N GLU A 222 5.25 -14.85 -16.46
CA GLU A 222 5.92 -15.94 -17.15
C GLU A 222 7.35 -15.43 -17.34
N LEU A 223 8.29 -16.12 -16.69
CA LEU A 223 9.69 -15.82 -16.90
C LEU A 223 9.94 -15.86 -18.42
N PRO A 224 10.75 -14.95 -18.98
CA PRO A 224 11.14 -15.03 -20.38
C PRO A 224 11.56 -16.46 -20.69
N ILE A 225 11.10 -17.00 -21.82
CA ILE A 225 11.37 -18.39 -22.22
C ILE A 225 12.87 -18.69 -22.14
N GLU A 226 13.70 -17.68 -22.47
CA GLU A 226 15.16 -17.73 -22.37
C GLU A 226 15.66 -18.03 -20.95
N THR A 227 15.07 -17.45 -19.92
CA THR A 227 15.47 -17.69 -18.53
C THR A 227 15.05 -19.08 -18.04
N GLU A 228 13.89 -19.59 -18.44
CA GLU A 228 13.49 -20.96 -18.08
C GLU A 228 14.35 -22.01 -18.78
N ILE A 229 14.63 -21.81 -20.08
CA ILE A 229 15.57 -22.64 -20.83
C ILE A 229 16.96 -22.57 -20.19
N PHE A 230 17.43 -21.38 -19.82
CA PHE A 230 18.71 -21.22 -19.15
C PHE A 230 18.78 -21.99 -17.83
N PHE A 231 17.76 -21.89 -16.96
CA PHE A 231 17.71 -22.67 -15.72
C PHE A 231 17.62 -24.17 -15.97
N ALA A 232 16.84 -24.62 -16.97
CA ALA A 232 16.74 -26.03 -17.33
C ALA A 232 18.08 -26.59 -17.83
N LEU A 233 18.82 -25.82 -18.64
CA LEU A 233 20.17 -26.18 -19.10
C LEU A 233 21.18 -26.23 -17.95
N VAL A 234 21.12 -25.26 -17.03
CA VAL A 234 21.98 -25.25 -15.82
C VAL A 234 21.68 -26.45 -14.93
N LEU A 235 20.40 -26.76 -14.67
CA LEU A 235 19.97 -27.94 -13.91
C LEU A 235 20.43 -29.23 -14.57
N ALA A 236 20.23 -29.38 -15.88
CA ALA A 236 20.68 -30.56 -16.62
C ALA A 236 22.21 -30.70 -16.62
N GLY A 237 22.95 -29.59 -16.69
CA GLY A 237 24.41 -29.56 -16.56
C GLY A 237 24.89 -29.96 -15.15
N LEU A 238 24.24 -29.45 -14.10
CA LEU A 238 24.52 -29.83 -12.72
C LEU A 238 24.20 -31.31 -12.46
N CYS A 239 23.10 -31.83 -13.02
CA CYS A 239 22.77 -33.25 -12.95
C CYS A 239 23.85 -34.13 -13.58
N ASN A 240 24.48 -33.72 -14.69
CA ASN A 240 25.60 -34.45 -15.28
C ASN A 240 26.83 -34.55 -14.35
N PHE A 241 27.06 -33.54 -13.51
CA PHE A 241 28.20 -33.50 -12.60
C PHE A 241 27.91 -34.22 -11.26
N ILE A 242 26.68 -34.12 -10.78
CA ILE A 242 26.26 -34.65 -9.46
C ILE A 242 25.79 -36.10 -9.56
N ALA A 243 25.14 -36.52 -10.65
CA ALA A 243 24.59 -37.87 -10.78
C ALA A 243 25.63 -39.00 -10.61
N PRO A 244 26.87 -38.90 -11.13
CA PRO A 244 27.91 -39.91 -10.89
C PRO A 244 28.37 -40.00 -9.41
N LEU A 245 28.09 -38.98 -8.60
CA LEU A 245 28.42 -38.96 -7.16
C LEU A 245 27.31 -39.59 -6.30
N ILE A 246 26.09 -39.74 -6.84
CA ILE A 246 24.92 -40.22 -6.12
C ILE A 246 24.51 -41.64 -6.57
N PHE A 247 24.72 -41.98 -7.84
CA PHE A 247 24.29 -43.26 -8.42
C PHE A 247 25.48 -44.10 -8.89
N ASN A 248 25.55 -45.34 -8.41
CA ASN A 248 26.61 -46.30 -8.76
C ASN A 248 26.52 -46.83 -10.21
N ASP A 249 25.33 -46.77 -10.83
CA ASP A 249 25.12 -47.21 -12.20
C ASP A 249 25.21 -46.03 -13.17
N THR A 250 26.31 -45.95 -13.89
CA THR A 250 26.60 -44.87 -14.85
C THR A 250 25.98 -45.10 -16.23
N SER A 251 25.35 -46.26 -16.47
CA SER A 251 24.76 -46.60 -17.78
C SER A 251 23.59 -45.68 -18.14
N PHE A 252 22.85 -45.21 -17.13
CA PHE A 252 21.65 -44.38 -17.29
C PHE A 252 21.94 -42.98 -17.87
N TYR A 253 23.10 -42.39 -17.57
CA TYR A 253 23.44 -41.01 -17.96
C TYR A 253 24.30 -40.93 -19.23
N LYS A 254 24.76 -42.07 -19.77
CA LYS A 254 25.65 -42.13 -20.95
C LYS A 254 24.95 -41.89 -22.28
N THR A 255 23.62 -41.99 -22.33
CA THR A 255 22.84 -41.79 -23.56
C THR A 255 22.18 -40.42 -23.55
N PRO A 256 22.29 -39.61 -24.62
CA PRO A 256 21.66 -38.27 -24.69
C PRO A 256 20.12 -38.28 -24.61
N GLN A 257 19.50 -39.47 -24.58
CA GLN A 257 18.06 -39.67 -24.50
C GLN A 257 17.43 -39.18 -23.19
N TRP A 258 18.13 -39.25 -22.06
CA TRP A 258 17.58 -38.77 -20.78
C TRP A 258 17.43 -37.24 -20.76
N PHE A 259 18.30 -36.51 -21.48
CA PHE A 259 18.24 -35.05 -21.62
C PHE A 259 16.97 -34.61 -22.35
N VAL A 260 16.59 -35.36 -23.40
CA VAL A 260 15.34 -35.15 -24.13
C VAL A 260 14.14 -35.40 -23.22
N GLY A 261 14.19 -36.40 -22.35
CA GLY A 261 13.15 -36.67 -21.35
C GLY A 261 12.94 -35.53 -20.36
N VAL A 262 14.03 -34.95 -19.82
CA VAL A 262 13.95 -33.80 -18.90
C VAL A 262 13.40 -32.56 -19.62
N LEU A 263 13.85 -32.29 -20.85
CA LEU A 263 13.34 -31.17 -21.65
C LEU A 263 11.85 -31.34 -21.98
N PHE A 264 11.42 -32.57 -22.30
CA PHE A 264 10.02 -32.89 -22.58
C PHE A 264 9.12 -32.73 -21.35
N LEU A 265 9.60 -33.09 -20.15
CA LEU A 265 8.89 -32.86 -18.89
C LEU A 265 8.71 -31.36 -18.57
N VAL A 266 9.72 -30.54 -18.85
CA VAL A 266 9.63 -29.07 -18.72
C VAL A 266 8.61 -28.50 -19.70
N LEU A 267 8.59 -28.98 -20.95
CA LEU A 267 7.63 -28.55 -21.98
C LEU A 267 6.19 -29.00 -21.68
N ILE A 268 6.00 -30.21 -21.15
CA ILE A 268 4.67 -30.71 -20.73
C ILE A 268 4.12 -29.87 -19.58
N ARG A 269 4.93 -29.57 -18.56
CA ARG A 269 4.50 -28.75 -17.41
C ARG A 269 3.93 -27.40 -17.85
N ARG A 270 4.45 -26.81 -18.94
CA ARG A 270 3.97 -25.54 -19.51
C ARG A 270 2.66 -25.65 -20.29
N LYS A 271 2.35 -26.80 -20.90
CA LYS A 271 1.11 -27.00 -21.66
C LYS A 271 -0.12 -27.17 -20.75
N PHE A 272 0.09 -27.47 -19.47
CA PHE A 272 -0.96 -27.81 -18.51
C PHE A 272 -0.99 -26.94 -17.24
N ALA A 273 -0.22 -25.84 -17.21
CA ALA A 273 -0.28 -24.79 -16.18
C ALA A 273 -1.03 -23.57 -16.71
#